data_AF-A0A2M7SPP3-F1
#
_entry.id   AF-A0A2M7SPP3-F1
#
_cell.length_a   1.000
_cell.length_b   1.000
_cell.length_c   1.000
_cell.angle_alpha   90.00
_cell.angle_beta   90.00
_cell.angle_gamma   90.00
#
_symmetry.space_group_name_H-M   'P 1'
#
loop_
_entity.id
_entity.type
_entity.pdbx_description
1 polymer ?
#
loop_
_entity_poly.entity_id
_entity_poly.type
_entity_poly.pdbx_seq_one_letter_code
_entity_poly.pdbx_strand_id
1 'polypeptide(L)'
;MNLIWQGIQNALLLLSGGDPEVWEITLLSLRVSGLATAISLLIGLPLGTGFALGKFPGRSFFLSLINTGMALPPVVVGLVVSVFLWRSGPLGMLRLIYTP
;
A
#
# COMPACT_ATOMS: atom_id res chain seq x y z
N MET A 1 -13.01 21.24 -20.00
CA MET A 1 -13.96 21.09 -18.87
C MET A 1 -15.02 20.03 -19.13
N ASN A 2 -15.59 19.95 -20.34
CA ASN A 2 -16.59 18.92 -20.70
C ASN A 2 -16.10 17.47 -20.55
N LEU A 3 -14.83 17.17 -20.86
CA LEU A 3 -14.23 15.84 -20.69
C LEU A 3 -14.24 15.35 -19.24
N ILE A 4 -13.91 16.23 -18.29
CA ILE A 4 -13.88 15.88 -16.86
C ILE A 4 -15.31 15.62 -16.37
N TRP A 5 -16.25 16.47 -16.77
CA TRP A 5 -17.67 16.31 -16.42
C TRP A 5 -18.27 15.02 -16.97
N GLN A 6 -18.02 14.70 -18.24
CA GLN A 6 -18.44 13.44 -18.86
C GLN A 6 -17.80 12.23 -18.19
N GLY A 7 -16.51 12.31 -17.83
CA GLY A 7 -15.82 11.27 -17.08
C GLY A 7 -16.48 10.99 -15.73
N ILE A 8 -16.85 12.04 -14.99
CA ILE A 8 -17.56 11.92 -13.69
C ILE A 8 -18.95 11.31 -13.89
N GLN A 9 -19.70 11.75 -14.90
CA GLN A 9 -21.03 11.20 -15.20
C GLN A 9 -20.94 9.71 -15.56
N ASN A 10 -19.98 9.32 -16.40
CA ASN A 10 -19.76 7.92 -16.78
C ASN A 10 -19.31 7.07 -15.58
N ALA A 11 -18.45 7.59 -14.71
CA ALA A 11 -18.04 6.87 -13.50
C ALA A 11 -19.23 6.64 -12.55
N LEU A 12 -20.07 7.66 -12.34
CA LEU A 12 -21.28 7.52 -11.53
C LEU A 12 -22.25 6.51 -12.15
N LEU A 13 -22.41 6.53 -13.48
CA LEU A 13 -23.23 5.56 -14.20
C LEU A 13 -22.70 4.13 -14.08
N LEU A 14 -21.39 3.90 -14.16
CA LEU A 14 -20.78 2.57 -13.97
C LEU A 14 -20.99 2.06 -12.54
N LEU A 15 -20.84 2.95 -11.54
CA LEU A 15 -21.08 2.61 -10.14
C LEU A 15 -22.55 2.33 -9.85
N SER A 16 -23.47 3.18 -10.35
CA SER A 16 -24.91 3.04 -10.13
C SER A 16 -25.56 1.96 -10.98
N GLY A 17 -25.00 1.71 -12.16
CA GLY A 17 -25.43 0.67 -13.10
C GLY A 17 -25.09 -0.74 -12.60
N GLY A 18 -24.31 -0.84 -11.51
CA GLY A 18 -24.02 -2.10 -10.84
C GLY A 18 -23.06 -2.97 -11.64
N ASP A 19 -22.10 -2.37 -12.35
CA ASP A 19 -21.08 -3.13 -13.07
C ASP A 19 -20.33 -4.05 -12.09
N PRO A 20 -20.47 -5.39 -12.21
CA PRO A 20 -19.92 -6.32 -11.24
C PRO A 20 -18.39 -6.26 -11.14
N GLU A 21 -17.71 -5.99 -12.26
CA GLU A 21 -16.25 -5.93 -12.32
C GLU A 21 -15.72 -4.67 -11.61
N VAL A 22 -16.36 -3.52 -11.85
CA VAL A 22 -16.01 -2.27 -11.16
C VAL A 22 -16.20 -2.40 -9.65
N TRP A 23 -17.30 -3.00 -9.21
CA TRP A 23 -17.56 -3.22 -7.78
C TRP A 23 -16.58 -4.22 -7.16
N GLU A 24 -16.25 -5.30 -7.85
CA GLU A 24 -15.26 -6.29 -7.39
C GLU A 24 -13.89 -5.64 -7.19
N ILE A 25 -13.39 -4.92 -8.20
CA ILE A 25 -12.08 -4.23 -8.13
C ILE A 25 -12.10 -3.17 -7.03
N THR A 26 -13.19 -2.42 -6.89
CA THR A 26 -13.34 -1.37 -5.86
C THR A 26 -13.30 -1.98 -4.46
N LEU A 27 -14.08 -3.04 -4.21
CA LEU A 27 -14.12 -3.71 -2.90
C LEU A 27 -12.79 -4.38 -2.57
N LEU A 28 -12.14 -5.02 -3.54
CA LEU A 28 -10.82 -5.60 -3.38
C LEU A 28 -9.79 -4.52 -3.01
N SER A 29 -9.80 -3.40 -3.73
CA SER A 29 -8.88 -2.28 -3.48
C SER A 29 -9.10 -1.67 -2.10
N LEU A 30 -10.36 -1.46 -1.70
CA LEU A 30 -10.72 -0.98 -0.36
C LEU A 30 -10.29 -1.96 0.73
N ARG A 31 -10.51 -3.26 0.53
CA ARG A 31 -10.10 -4.30 1.47
C ARG A 31 -8.58 -4.32 1.65
N VAL A 32 -7.83 -4.33 0.55
CA VAL A 32 -6.36 -4.39 0.59
C VAL A 32 -5.77 -3.12 1.19
N SER A 33 -6.21 -1.94 0.73
CA SER A 33 -5.74 -0.66 1.27
C SER A 33 -6.13 -0.47 2.74
N GLY A 34 -7.37 -0.82 3.10
CA GLY A 34 -7.86 -0.75 4.48
C GLY A 34 -7.07 -1.64 5.43
N LEU A 35 -6.80 -2.90 5.05
CA LEU A 35 -5.96 -3.80 5.82
C LEU A 35 -4.51 -3.29 5.91
N ALA A 36 -3.94 -2.80 4.82
CA ALA A 36 -2.60 -2.22 4.81
C ALA A 36 -2.49 -1.01 5.74
N THR A 37 -3.49 -0.10 5.72
CA THR A 37 -3.55 1.05 6.63
C THR A 37 -3.71 0.61 8.08
N ALA A 38 -4.59 -0.37 8.37
CA ALA A 38 -4.77 -0.88 9.72
C ALA A 38 -3.47 -1.47 10.28
N ILE A 39 -2.78 -2.32 9.52
CA ILE A 39 -1.47 -2.88 9.91
C ILE A 39 -0.44 -1.76 10.10
N SER A 40 -0.43 -0.77 9.21
CA SER A 40 0.48 0.39 9.30
C SER A 40 0.23 1.23 10.55
N LEU A 41 -1.03 1.41 10.97
CA LEU A 41 -1.36 2.11 12.20
C LEU A 41 -0.93 1.30 13.43
N LEU A 42 -1.22 0.00 13.44
CA LEU A 42 -0.89 -0.88 14.57
C LEU A 42 0.61 -0.96 14.83
N ILE A 43 1.44 -0.93 13.79
CA ILE A 43 2.91 -1.02 13.91
C ILE A 43 3.55 0.37 13.94
N GLY A 44 3.13 1.26 13.04
CA GLY A 44 3.72 2.57 12.85
C GLY A 44 3.42 3.54 14.00
N LEU A 45 2.24 3.49 14.60
CA LEU A 45 1.88 4.41 15.69
C LEU A 45 2.68 4.14 16.97
N PRO A 46 2.81 2.89 17.48
CA PRO A 46 3.66 2.60 18.64
C PRO A 46 5.14 2.88 18.38
N LEU A 47 5.66 2.50 17.21
CA LEU A 47 7.06 2.78 16.87
C LEU A 47 7.30 4.29 16.74
N GLY A 48 6.44 5.01 16.02
CA GLY A 48 6.52 6.45 15.82
C GLY A 48 6.44 7.22 17.13
N THR A 49 5.52 6.86 18.03
CA THR A 49 5.43 7.46 19.37
C THR A 49 6.68 7.15 20.21
N GLY A 50 7.20 5.93 20.16
CA GLY A 50 8.46 5.56 20.79
C GLY A 50 9.65 6.36 20.29
N PHE A 51 9.76 6.57 18.97
CA PHE A 51 10.80 7.41 18.37
C PHE A 51 10.63 8.90 18.69
N ALA A 52 9.39 9.39 18.79
CA ALA A 52 9.10 10.80 19.07
C ALA A 52 9.43 11.18 20.51
N LEU A 53 8.98 10.37 21.48
CA LEU A 53 9.08 10.63 22.91
C LEU A 53 10.39 10.09 23.52
N GLY A 54 10.94 9.01 22.96
CA GLY A 54 12.16 8.37 23.45
C GLY A 54 13.42 9.21 23.22
N LYS A 55 14.34 9.18 24.18
CA LYS A 55 15.69 9.75 24.08
C LYS A 55 16.71 8.63 24.25
N PHE A 56 17.17 8.04 23.14
CA PHE A 56 18.16 6.97 23.14
C PHE A 56 19.23 7.19 22.05
N PRO A 57 20.47 6.71 22.27
CA PRO A 57 21.54 6.80 21.28
C PRO A 57 21.20 5.91 20.08
N GLY A 58 21.03 6.51 18.90
CA GLY A 58 20.63 5.82 17.66
C GLY A 58 19.32 6.33 17.04
N ARG A 59 18.53 7.14 17.76
CA ARG A 59 17.28 7.73 17.26
C ARG A 59 17.44 8.43 15.91
N SER A 60 18.50 9.23 15.73
CA SER A 60 18.74 9.98 14.49
C SER A 60 18.91 9.06 13.27
N PHE A 61 19.61 7.93 13.43
CA PHE A 61 19.78 6.95 12.37
C PHE A 61 18.45 6.34 11.93
N PHE A 62 17.62 5.89 12.88
CA PHE A 62 16.30 5.33 12.57
C PHE A 62 15.37 6.36 11.94
N LEU A 63 15.34 7.60 12.44
CA LEU A 63 14.55 8.68 11.82
C LEU A 63 15.01 8.97 10.39
N SER A 64 16.32 8.99 10.14
CA SER A 64 16.87 9.15 8.79
C SER A 64 16.45 8.01 7.87
N LEU A 65 16.49 6.76 8.35
CA LEU A 65 16.06 5.59 7.58
C LEU A 65 14.57 5.65 7.23
N ILE A 66 13.72 6.01 8.19
CA ILE A 66 12.27 6.18 7.97
C ILE A 66 12.01 7.27 6.92
N ASN A 67 12.64 8.44 7.07
CA ASN A 67 12.48 9.55 6.11
C ASN A 67 13.03 9.20 4.72
N THR A 68 14.14 8.46 4.66
CA THR A 68 14.70 7.96 3.38
C THR A 68 13.72 7.00 2.71
N GLY A 69 13.06 6.15 3.48
CA GLY A 69 12.00 5.26 2.99
C GLY A 69 10.84 6.02 2.33
N MET A 70 10.46 7.19 2.85
CA MET A 70 9.42 8.03 2.23
C MET A 70 9.83 8.61 0.87
N ALA A 71 11.13 8.69 0.56
CA ALA A 71 11.64 9.18 -0.71
C ALA A 71 11.83 8.09 -1.77
N LEU A 72 11.62 6.81 -1.42
CA LEU A 72 11.82 5.70 -2.35
C LEU A 72 10.79 5.76 -3.50
N PRO A 73 11.21 5.59 -4.77
CA PRO A 73 10.28 5.50 -5.88
C PRO A 73 9.31 4.32 -5.70
N PRO A 74 8.01 4.48 -5.96
CA PRO A 74 7.03 3.40 -5.83
C PRO A 74 7.40 2.15 -6.63
N VAL A 75 8.00 2.33 -7.80
CA VAL A 75 8.47 1.22 -8.66
C VAL A 75 9.57 0.41 -7.99
N VAL A 76 10.52 1.06 -7.30
CA VAL A 76 11.61 0.37 -6.58
C VAL A 76 11.03 -0.48 -5.45
N VAL A 77 10.08 0.07 -4.68
CA VAL A 77 9.39 -0.66 -3.62
C VAL A 77 8.66 -1.88 -4.20
N GLY A 78 7.91 -1.70 -5.30
CA GLY A 78 7.23 -2.79 -5.98
C GLY A 78 8.16 -3.89 -6.47
N LEU A 79 9.32 -3.53 -7.04
CA LEU A 79 10.34 -4.49 -7.48
C LEU A 79 10.93 -5.28 -6.32
N VAL A 80 11.28 -4.61 -5.21
CA VAL A 80 11.80 -5.28 -4.02
C VAL A 80 10.77 -6.28 -3.50
N VAL A 81 9.51 -5.87 -3.32
CA VAL A 81 8.46 -6.78 -2.84
C VAL A 81 8.27 -7.95 -3.82
N SER A 82 8.29 -7.70 -5.12
CA SER A 82 8.15 -8.74 -6.15
C SER A 82 9.27 -9.77 -6.08
N VAL A 83 10.53 -9.32 -5.99
CA VAL A 83 11.71 -10.19 -5.87
C VAL A 83 11.63 -11.03 -4.61
N PHE A 84 11.12 -10.49 -3.50
CA PHE A 84 10.90 -11.26 -2.27
C PHE A 84 9.89 -12.39 -2.47
N LEU A 85 8.79 -12.14 -3.18
CA LEU A 85 7.68 -13.07 -3.36
C LEU A 85 7.84 -14.03 -4.55
N TRP A 86 8.77 -13.76 -5.47
CA TRP A 86 9.09 -14.65 -6.58
C TRP A 86 9.49 -16.04 -6.12
N ARG A 87 9.30 -17.06 -6.99
CA ARG A 87 9.61 -18.46 -6.67
C ARG A 87 11.06 -18.68 -6.23
N SER A 88 11.99 -17.91 -6.77
CA SER A 88 13.42 -17.94 -6.40
C SER A 88 13.79 -16.94 -5.30
N GLY A 89 12.82 -16.16 -4.82
CA GLY A 89 12.99 -15.15 -3.79
C GLY A 89 12.91 -15.72 -2.37
N PRO A 90 13.34 -14.94 -1.35
CA PRO A 90 13.31 -15.34 0.05
C PRO A 90 11.96 -15.86 0.56
N LEU A 91 10.85 -15.30 0.08
CA LEU A 91 9.48 -15.69 0.44
C LEU A 91 8.80 -16.55 -0.64
N GLY A 92 9.56 -17.03 -1.63
CA GLY A 92 9.04 -17.80 -2.76
C GLY A 92 8.36 -19.12 -2.39
N MET A 93 8.70 -19.68 -1.22
CA MET A 93 8.04 -20.87 -0.68
C MET A 93 6.55 -20.65 -0.41
N LEU A 94 6.13 -19.41 -0.14
CA LEU A 94 4.73 -19.07 0.14
C LEU A 94 3.86 -19.07 -1.14
N ARG A 95 4.49 -18.99 -2.32
CA ARG A 95 3.84 -18.99 -3.64
C ARG A 95 2.68 -17.98 -3.81
N LEU A 96 2.69 -16.88 -3.05
CA LEU A 96 1.57 -15.92 -2.97
C LEU A 96 1.23 -15.23 -4.30
N ILE A 97 2.20 -15.02 -5.19
CA ILE A 97 1.95 -14.45 -6.53
C ILE A 97 1.33 -15.49 -7.49
N TYR A 98 1.43 -16.78 -7.17
CA TYR A 98 0.99 -17.88 -8.04
C TYR A 98 -0.31 -18.54 -7.56
N THR A 99 -0.94 -18.00 -6.52
CA THR A 99 -2.26 -18.41 -6.02
C THR A 99 -3.35 -17.50 -6.57
N PRO A 100 -4.48 -18.04 -7.03
CA PRO A 100 -5.61 -17.24 -7.53
C PRO A 100 -6.28 -16.41 -6.43
#